data_AF-A0A0F9EMY3-F1
#
_entry.id   AF-A0A0F9EMY3-F1
#
_cell.length_a   1.000
_cell.length_b   1.000
_cell.length_c   1.000
_cell.angle_alpha   90.00
_cell.angle_beta   90.00
_cell.angle_gamma   90.00
#
_symmetry.space_group_name_H-M   'P 1'
#
loop_
_entity.id
_entity.type
_entity.pdbx_description
1 polymer ?
#
loop_
_entity_poly.entity_id
_entity_poly.type
_entity_poly.pdbx_seq_one_letter_code
_entity_poly.pdbx_strand_id
1 'polypeptide(L)' 'MTILQLHWQFKDGTTEMRAQRGLNSLTELKAFVTEVKKDHPLPEGAVWMCCNEDSKHFVMTIGI' A
#
# COMPACT_ATOMS: atom_id res chain seq x y z
N MET A 1 3.23 14.86 7.30
CA MET A 1 3.36 14.01 6.10
C MET A 1 3.65 12.60 6.56
N THR A 2 2.84 11.63 6.15
CA THR A 2 3.05 10.21 6.48
C THR A 2 3.25 9.46 5.17
N ILE A 3 4.24 8.55 5.12
CA ILE A 3 4.42 7.69 3.97
C ILE A 3 3.46 6.51 4.11
N LEU A 4 2.65 6.29 3.08
CA LEU A 4 1.66 5.24 3.06
C LEU A 4 1.90 4.35 1.84
N GLN A 5 1.90 3.05 2.09
CA GLN A 5 2.08 2.01 1.10
C GLN A 5 0.80 1.19 0.98
N LEU A 6 0.44 0.84 -0.25
CA LEU A 6 -0.61 -0.12 -0.55
C LEU A 6 -0.01 -1.42 -1.00
N HIS A 7 -0.46 -2.49 -0.37
CA HIS A 7 -0.02 -3.85 -0.60
C HIS A 7 -1.20 -4.73 -0.98
N TRP A 8 -0.94 -5.75 -1.77
CA TRP A 8 -1.77 -6.95 -1.77
C TRP A 8 -1.32 -7.85 -0.64
N GLN A 9 -2.25 -8.38 0.13
CA GLN A 9 -2.00 -9.40 1.14
C GLN A 9 -2.76 -10.67 0.75
N PHE A 10 -2.06 -11.79 0.69
CA PHE A 10 -2.64 -13.09 0.37
C PHE A 10 -2.93 -13.90 1.64
N LYS A 11 -3.71 -14.98 1.49
CA LYS A 11 -4.13 -15.85 2.60
C LYS A 11 -2.97 -16.52 3.34
N ASP A 12 -1.86 -16.76 2.65
CA ASP A 12 -0.64 -17.33 3.23
C ASP A 12 0.20 -16.32 4.02
N GLY A 13 -0.24 -15.05 4.06
CA GLY A 13 0.43 -13.96 4.76
C GLY A 13 1.51 -13.27 3.93
N THR A 14 1.75 -13.68 2.68
CA THR A 14 2.63 -12.96 1.77
C THR A 14 2.03 -11.60 1.40
N THR A 15 2.90 -10.62 1.20
CA THR A 15 2.50 -9.25 0.90
C THR A 15 3.32 -8.69 -0.25
N GLU A 16 2.67 -7.99 -1.17
CA GLU A 16 3.33 -7.35 -2.30
C GLU A 16 2.99 -5.86 -2.36
N MET A 17 4.02 -5.01 -2.24
CA MET A 17 3.86 -3.56 -2.39
C MET A 17 3.48 -3.21 -3.83
N ARG A 18 2.45 -2.39 -3.99
CA ARG A 18 1.95 -1.90 -5.29
C ARG A 18 2.16 -0.42 -5.50
N ALA A 19 2.01 0.37 -4.46
CA ALA A 19 2.21 1.81 -4.55
C ALA A 19 2.65 2.39 -3.21
N GLN A 20 3.38 3.49 -3.28
CA GLN A 20 3.78 4.30 -2.13
C GLN A 20 3.53 5.77 -2.44
N ARG A 21 3.00 6.52 -1.48
CA ARG A 21 2.86 7.98 -1.60
C ARG A 21 2.99 8.65 -0.23
N GLY A 22 3.64 9.80 -0.19
CA GLY A 22 3.59 10.70 0.96
C GLY A 22 2.26 11.46 0.96
N LEU A 23 1.52 11.39 2.07
CA LEU A 23 0.20 12.00 2.19
C LEU A 23 0.17 13.03 3.33
N ASN A 24 -0.62 14.08 3.14
CA ASN A 24 -0.83 15.16 4.11
C ASN A 24 -2.28 15.23 4.61
N SER A 25 -3.21 14.52 3.97
CA SER A 25 -4.62 14.52 4.38
C SER A 25 -5.36 13.21 4.11
N LEU A 26 -6.49 13.02 4.80
CA LEU A 26 -7.40 11.89 4.56
C LEU A 26 -8.08 11.94 3.17
N THR A 27 -8.27 13.13 2.61
CA THR A 27 -8.82 13.29 1.27
C THR A 27 -7.85 12.74 0.23
N GLU A 28 -6.56 13.05 0.37
CA GLU A 28 -5.50 12.49 -0.49
C GLU A 28 -5.42 10.96 -0.35
N LEU A 29 -5.61 10.40 0.85
CA LEU A 29 -5.64 8.95 1.05
C LEU A 29 -6.74 8.28 0.23
N LYS A 30 -7.97 8.82 0.24
CA LYS A 30 -9.08 8.25 -0.53
C LYS A 30 -8.84 8.31 -2.03
N ALA A 31 -8.30 9.44 -2.52
CA ALA A 31 -7.93 9.60 -3.92
C ALA A 31 -6.83 8.60 -4.31
N PHE A 32 -5.77 8.51 -3.51
CA PHE A 32 -4.66 7.58 -3.71
C PHE A 32 -5.13 6.12 -3.79
N VAL A 33 -5.95 5.67 -2.84
CA VAL A 33 -6.49 4.30 -2.85
C VAL A 33 -7.34 4.03 -4.10
N THR A 34 -8.15 5.01 -4.52
CA THR A 34 -9.00 4.87 -5.71
C THR A 34 -8.16 4.78 -6.99
N GLU A 35 -7.15 5.63 -7.13
CA GLU A 35 -6.21 5.62 -8.27
C GLU A 35 -5.47 4.29 -8.36
N VAL A 36 -4.85 3.84 -7.26
CA VAL A 36 -4.06 2.60 -7.24
C VAL A 36 -4.93 1.38 -7.54
N LYS A 37 -6.17 1.33 -7.05
CA LYS A 37 -7.10 0.24 -7.34
C LYS A 37 -7.51 0.16 -8.81
N LYS A 38 -7.51 1.30 -9.51
CA LYS A 38 -7.81 1.35 -10.94
C LYS A 38 -6.65 0.77 -11.76
N ASP A 39 -5.41 1.14 -11.40
CA ASP A 39 -4.23 0.74 -12.15
C ASP A 39 -3.74 -0.68 -11.78
N HIS A 40 -4.08 -1.14 -10.57
CA HIS A 40 -3.68 -2.44 -10.03
C HIS A 40 -4.91 -3.20 -9.50
N PRO A 41 -5.70 -3.89 -10.36
CA PRO A 41 -6.86 -4.65 -9.91
C PRO A 41 -6.44 -5.75 -8.91
N LEU A 42 -7.29 -5.99 -7.91
CA LEU A 42 -7.02 -6.97 -6.86
C LEU A 42 -7.09 -8.39 -7.44
N PRO A 43 -6.03 -9.21 -7.32
CA PRO A 43 -6.05 -10.59 -7.80
C PRO A 43 -6.91 -11.48 -6.90
N GLU A 44 -7.26 -12.66 -7.40
CA GLU A 44 -8.06 -13.62 -6.64
C GLU A 44 -7.36 -14.03 -5.33
N GLY A 45 -8.12 -14.02 -4.23
CA GLY A 45 -7.63 -14.43 -2.91
C GLY A 45 -6.75 -13.39 -2.20
N ALA A 46 -6.51 -12.22 -2.79
CA ALA A 46 -5.84 -11.12 -2.12
C ALA A 46 -6.82 -10.14 -1.46
N VAL A 47 -6.32 -9.39 -0.47
CA VAL A 47 -6.97 -8.22 0.11
C VAL A 47 -6.05 -7.00 0.03
N TRP A 48 -6.61 -5.80 0.05
CA TRP A 48 -5.82 -4.58 0.17
C TRP A 48 -5.37 -4.38 1.61
N MET A 49 -4.06 -4.23 1.79
CA MET A 49 -3.45 -3.84 3.05
C MET A 49 -2.82 -2.46 2.89
N CYS A 50 -3.08 -1.60 3.87
CA CYS A 50 -2.53 -0.25 3.95
C CYS A 50 -1.50 -0.21 5.08
N CYS A 51 -0.29 0.24 4.79
CA CYS A 51 0.81 0.28 5.74
C CYS A 51 1.40 1.68 5.82
N ASN A 52 1.62 2.16 7.03
CA ASN A 52 2.47 3.32 7.30
C ASN A 52 3.85 2.86 7.79
N GLU A 53 4.74 3.82 8.07
CA GLU A 53 6.12 3.60 8.50
C GLU A 53 6.25 2.76 9.78
N ASP A 54 5.22 2.72 10.63
CA ASP A 54 5.20 1.92 11.86
C ASP A 54 4.80 0.45 11.64
N SER A 55 4.37 0.09 10.42
CA SER A 55 3.95 -1.27 10.10
C SER A 55 5.15 -2.19 9.88
N LYS A 56 5.12 -3.40 10.46
CA LYS A 56 6.10 -4.46 10.17
C LYS A 56 6.16 -4.89 8.69
N HIS A 57 5.13 -4.54 7.91
CA HIS A 57 5.04 -4.82 6.48
C HIS A 57 5.52 -3.65 5.62
N PHE A 58 5.95 -2.54 6.22
CA PHE A 58 6.47 -1.40 5.48
C PHE A 58 7.79 -1.76 4.82
N VAL A 59 7.84 -1.63 3.50
CA VAL A 59 9.05 -1.93 2.71
C VAL A 59 9.92 -0.70 2.65
N MET A 60 11.12 -0.75 3.25
CA MET A 60 12.12 0.29 3.09
C MET A 60 13.12 -0.11 2.00
N THR A 61 13.23 0.72 0.97
CA THR A 61 14.30 0.58 -0.02
C THR A 61 15.57 1.20 0.53
N ILE A 62 16.58 0.39 0.80
CA ILE A 62 17.92 0.85 1.14
C ILE A 62 18.76 0.78 -0.14
N GLY A 63 19.19 1.92 -0.66
CA GLY A 63 20.18 1.95 -1.73
C GLY A 63 21.54 1.51 -1.18
N ILE A 64 22.09 0.43 -1.73
CA ILE A 64 23.48 -0.01 -1.50
C ILE A 64 24.29 0.38 -2.74
#